data_AF-A0A495ZEY8-F1
#
_entry.id   AF-A0A495ZEY8-F1
#
_cell.length_a   1.000
_cell.length_b   1.000
_cell.length_c   1.000
_cell.angle_alpha   90.00
_cell.angle_beta   90.00
_cell.angle_gamma   90.00
#
_symmetry.space_group_name_H-M   'P 1'
#
loop_
_entity.id
_entity.type
_entity.pdbx_description
1 polymer ?
#
loop_
_entity_poly.entity_id
_entity_poly.type
_entity_poly.pdbx_seq_one_letter_code
_entity_poly.pdbx_strand_id
1 'polypeptide(L)'
;MADENDMNEIDENTDQNAAGSGFVINVNQIQSIDIPHQFNRVKTDNGWIINMLEPGRITINFLTSMRKLESALVAGDSLEREGDDLFILRSESADTYRSQRATSTLARTREELLATPSSDEGN
;
A
#
# COMPACT_ATOMS: atom_id res chain seq x y z
N MET A 1 1.90 -44.20 -31.44
CA MET A 1 2.12 -42.76 -31.63
C MET A 1 2.38 -42.22 -30.24
N ALA A 2 3.58 -41.69 -30.04
CA ALA A 2 4.06 -41.17 -28.78
C ALA A 2 3.60 -39.71 -28.59
N ASP A 3 3.63 -39.28 -27.32
CA ASP A 3 3.89 -37.91 -26.87
C ASP A 3 2.74 -36.88 -27.11
N GLU A 4 2.34 -36.01 -26.17
CA GLU A 4 3.02 -35.47 -24.99
C GLU A 4 2.03 -34.65 -24.12
N ASN A 5 2.30 -34.63 -22.82
CA ASN A 5 2.24 -33.49 -21.90
C ASN A 5 0.91 -32.76 -21.60
N ASP A 6 0.34 -33.17 -20.46
CA ASP A 6 0.29 -32.37 -19.23
C ASP A 6 0.77 -30.91 -19.37
N MET A 7 -0.20 -29.98 -19.41
CA MET A 7 0.05 -28.58 -19.17
C MET A 7 -0.96 -28.10 -18.12
N ASN A 8 -0.61 -28.42 -16.87
CA ASN A 8 -0.81 -27.50 -15.75
C ASN A 8 -0.38 -26.09 -16.20
N GLU A 9 -1.34 -25.20 -16.39
CA GLU A 9 -1.10 -23.78 -16.21
C GLU A 9 -2.04 -23.32 -15.10
N ILE A 10 -1.59 -23.63 -13.89
CA ILE A 10 -1.99 -22.92 -12.68
C ILE A 10 -1.54 -21.49 -12.95
N ASP A 11 -2.48 -20.59 -13.21
CA ASP A 11 -2.24 -19.14 -13.21
C ASP A 11 -2.03 -18.68 -11.76
N GLU A 12 -0.93 -19.15 -11.18
CA GLU A 12 -0.28 -18.65 -9.97
C GLU A 12 0.58 -17.45 -10.38
N ASN A 13 -0.03 -16.37 -10.86
CA ASN A 13 0.67 -15.08 -10.96
C ASN A 13 -0.23 -13.85 -11.10
N THR A 14 -1.26 -13.72 -10.25
CA THR A 14 -1.60 -12.37 -9.77
C THR A 14 -0.77 -12.12 -8.52
N ASP A 15 0.51 -11.83 -8.77
CA ASP A 15 1.52 -11.47 -7.79
C ASP A 15 0.95 -10.49 -6.76
N GLN A 16 0.75 -11.03 -5.56
CA GLN A 16 0.41 -10.34 -4.32
C GLN A 16 1.61 -9.48 -3.85
N ASN A 17 2.05 -8.52 -4.65
CA ASN A 17 3.25 -7.74 -4.30
C ASN A 17 3.19 -6.27 -4.71
N ALA A 18 2.01 -5.65 -4.64
CA ALA A 18 1.97 -4.25 -4.25
C ALA A 18 2.16 -4.23 -2.73
N ALA A 19 3.37 -3.94 -2.26
CA ALA A 19 3.62 -3.57 -0.86
C ALA A 19 2.96 -2.21 -0.59
N GLY A 20 1.63 -2.15 -0.68
CA GLY A 20 0.82 -0.97 -0.48
C GLY A 20 0.80 -0.65 1.01
N SER A 21 1.36 0.50 1.38
CA SER A 21 1.18 1.02 2.73
C SER A 21 -0.32 1.29 2.95
N GLY A 22 -0.91 0.65 3.96
CA GLY A 22 -2.35 0.68 4.16
C GLY A 22 -2.78 0.74 5.62
N PHE A 23 -4.00 1.21 5.83
CA PHE A 23 -4.65 1.20 7.14
C PHE A 23 -5.60 0.01 7.22
N VAL A 24 -5.62 -0.67 8.36
CA VAL A 24 -6.63 -1.67 8.70
C VAL A 24 -7.51 -1.10 9.81
N ILE A 25 -8.81 -1.12 9.58
CA ILE A 25 -9.81 -0.52 10.47
C ILE A 25 -10.92 -1.54 10.69
N ASN A 26 -11.28 -1.78 11.96
CA ASN A 26 -12.41 -2.65 12.27
C ASN A 26 -13.73 -1.95 11.91
N VAL A 27 -14.53 -2.57 11.04
CA VAL A 27 -15.80 -2.06 10.50
C VAL A 27 -16.83 -1.83 11.61
N ASN A 28 -16.82 -2.62 12.69
CA ASN A 28 -17.74 -2.44 13.81
C ASN A 28 -17.50 -1.13 14.59
N GLN A 29 -16.41 -0.42 14.30
CA GLN A 29 -16.12 0.90 14.83
C GLN A 29 -16.53 2.04 13.88
N ILE A 30 -16.89 1.73 12.63
CA ILE A 30 -17.18 2.71 11.59
C ILE A 30 -18.68 3.06 11.58
N GLN A 31 -18.97 4.35 11.60
CA GLN A 31 -20.32 4.87 11.45
C GLN A 31 -20.65 5.15 9.98
N SER A 32 -19.76 5.85 9.27
CA SER A 32 -19.92 6.17 7.86
C SER A 32 -18.57 6.38 7.19
N ILE A 33 -18.57 6.25 5.86
CA ILE A 33 -17.44 6.55 4.99
C ILE A 33 -17.95 7.53 3.94
N ASP A 34 -17.37 8.73 3.91
CA ASP A 34 -17.67 9.78 2.95
C ASP A 34 -16.61 9.78 1.85
N ILE A 35 -17.05 9.57 0.61
CA ILE A 35 -16.19 9.50 -0.59
C ILE A 35 -16.69 10.57 -1.57
N PRO A 36 -16.00 11.72 -1.69
CA PRO A 36 -16.53 12.88 -2.40
C PRO A 36 -16.39 12.85 -3.93
N HIS A 37 -15.55 11.96 -4.47
CA HIS A 37 -15.21 11.91 -5.89
C HIS A 37 -15.75 10.66 -6.58
N GLN A 38 -15.57 10.58 -7.90
CA GLN A 38 -15.99 9.42 -8.68
C GLN A 38 -15.22 8.17 -8.25
N PHE A 39 -15.97 7.10 -8.01
CA PHE A 39 -15.44 5.80 -7.62
C PHE A 39 -16.20 4.69 -8.35
N ASN A 40 -15.54 3.55 -8.50
CA ASN A 40 -16.18 2.32 -8.92
C ASN A 40 -16.32 1.39 -7.71
N ARG A 41 -17.50 0.77 -7.52
CA ARG A 41 -17.71 -0.23 -6.46
C ARG A 41 -18.00 -1.59 -7.07
N VAL A 42 -17.20 -2.57 -6.68
CA VAL A 42 -17.38 -3.98 -7.03
C VAL A 42 -17.79 -4.74 -5.78
N LYS A 43 -18.86 -5.54 -5.86
CA LYS A 43 -19.26 -6.44 -4.77
C LYS A 43 -18.41 -7.72 -4.87
N THR A 44 -17.92 -8.19 -3.73
CA THR A 44 -17.21 -9.46 -3.61
C THR A 44 -18.03 -10.43 -2.75
N ASP A 45 -17.58 -11.69 -2.65
CA ASP A 45 -18.29 -12.71 -1.88
C ASP A 45 -18.38 -12.34 -0.38
N ASN A 46 -17.31 -11.74 0.16
CA ASN A 46 -17.19 -11.38 1.58
C ASN A 46 -17.31 -9.86 1.87
N GLY A 47 -17.67 -9.06 0.87
CA GLY A 47 -17.82 -7.62 1.06
C GLY A 47 -17.84 -6.82 -0.24
N TRP A 48 -16.93 -5.84 -0.34
CA TRP A 48 -16.84 -4.97 -1.51
C TRP A 48 -15.46 -4.32 -1.63
N ILE A 49 -15.16 -3.91 -2.86
CA ILE A 49 -13.97 -3.12 -3.20
C ILE A 49 -14.45 -1.82 -3.84
N ILE A 50 -13.92 -0.69 -3.38
CA ILE A 50 -14.09 0.62 -3.98
C ILE A 50 -12.76 1.04 -4.57
N ASN A 51 -12.72 1.26 -5.88
CA ASN A 51 -11.57 1.78 -6.59
C ASN A 51 -11.74 3.28 -6.85
N MET A 52 -10.74 4.06 -6.47
CA MET A 52 -10.72 5.50 -6.71
C MET A 52 -10.38 5.78 -8.17
N LEU A 53 -11.27 6.48 -8.88
CA LEU A 53 -11.05 6.87 -10.27
C LEU A 53 -10.34 8.22 -10.40
N GLU A 54 -10.44 9.04 -9.36
CA GLU A 54 -9.84 10.37 -9.28
C GLU A 54 -9.22 10.57 -7.88
N PRO A 55 -8.18 11.42 -7.76
CA PRO A 55 -7.64 11.81 -6.47
C PRO A 55 -8.70 12.47 -5.58
N GLY A 56 -8.72 12.12 -4.31
CA GLY A 56 -9.75 12.55 -3.39
C GLY A 56 -9.41 12.35 -1.92
N ARG A 57 -10.08 13.10 -1.04
CA ARG A 57 -9.99 12.89 0.40
C ARG A 57 -11.19 12.08 0.88
N ILE A 58 -10.95 10.88 1.38
CA ILE A 58 -11.97 10.10 2.07
C ILE A 58 -12.03 10.50 3.55
N THR A 59 -13.22 10.43 4.13
CA THR A 59 -13.43 10.62 5.57
C THR A 59 -14.13 9.40 6.15
N ILE A 60 -13.57 8.84 7.21
CA ILE A 60 -14.15 7.73 7.97
C ILE A 60 -14.55 8.27 9.33
N ASN A 61 -15.85 8.22 9.62
CA ASN A 61 -16.40 8.63 10.90
C ASN A 61 -16.57 7.40 11.80
N PHE A 62 -16.14 7.50 13.06
CA PHE A 62 -16.20 6.38 14.01
C PHE A 62 -17.43 6.48 14.92
N LEU A 63 -18.03 5.34 15.25
CA LEU A 63 -19.26 5.22 16.06
C LEU A 63 -19.11 5.76 17.48
N THR A 64 -18.00 5.45 18.14
CA THR A 64 -17.84 5.64 19.59
C THR A 64 -17.04 6.90 19.95
N SER A 65 -16.62 7.68 18.97
CA SER A 65 -15.71 8.80 19.18
C SER A 65 -16.05 9.98 18.27
N MET A 66 -15.80 11.21 18.74
CA MET A 66 -15.78 12.41 17.88
C MET A 66 -14.57 12.43 16.92
N ARG A 67 -13.83 11.33 16.82
CA ARG A 67 -12.69 11.18 15.92
C ARG A 67 -13.18 10.84 14.52
N LYS A 68 -12.47 11.38 13.54
CA LYS A 68 -12.56 10.99 12.13
C LYS A 68 -11.16 10.66 11.64
N LEU A 69 -11.06 9.69 10.74
CA LEU A 69 -9.86 9.45 9.96
C LEU A 69 -10.05 10.09 8.59
N GLU A 70 -9.12 10.94 8.19
CA GLU A 70 -9.07 11.47 6.84
C GLU A 70 -7.86 10.91 6.13
N SER A 71 -8.07 10.38 4.92
CA SER A 71 -6.98 9.90 4.07
C SER A 71 -7.10 10.52 2.70
N ALA A 72 -6.01 11.08 2.20
CA ALA A 72 -5.90 11.46 0.81
C ALA A 72 -5.54 10.21 0.00
N LEU A 73 -6.37 9.91 -1.00
CA LEU A 73 -6.20 8.83 -1.95
C LEU A 73 -5.98 9.39 -3.35
N VAL A 74 -5.25 8.67 -4.17
CA VAL A 74 -5.03 8.97 -5.60
C VAL A 74 -5.82 8.02 -6.48
N ALA A 75 -5.89 8.32 -7.78
CA ALA A 75 -6.47 7.39 -8.74
C ALA A 75 -5.67 6.07 -8.74
N GLY A 76 -6.37 4.94 -8.65
CA GLY A 76 -5.77 3.61 -8.52
C GLY A 76 -5.67 3.09 -7.08
N ASP A 77 -5.84 3.93 -6.06
CA ASP A 77 -6.00 3.46 -4.68
C ASP A 77 -7.35 2.75 -4.50
N SER A 78 -7.43 1.84 -3.53
CA SER A 78 -8.65 1.10 -3.23
C SER A 78 -9.00 1.11 -1.74
N LEU A 79 -10.31 0.98 -1.46
CA LEU A 79 -10.84 0.63 -0.16
C LEU A 79 -11.47 -0.74 -0.27
N GLU A 80 -11.12 -1.66 0.60
CA GLU A 80 -11.61 -3.03 0.56
C GLU A 80 -12.25 -3.38 1.89
N ARG A 81 -13.51 -3.78 1.86
CA ARG A 81 -14.18 -4.37 3.02
C ARG A 81 -14.18 -5.88 2.85
N GLU A 82 -13.59 -6.57 3.81
CA GLU A 82 -13.63 -8.02 3.94
C GLU A 82 -14.12 -8.38 5.34
N GLY A 83 -15.35 -8.88 5.43
CA GLY A 83 -16.00 -9.18 6.70
C GLY A 83 -16.08 -7.97 7.63
N ASP A 84 -15.32 -8.04 8.71
CA ASP A 84 -15.25 -7.06 9.80
C ASP A 84 -14.08 -6.09 9.68
N ASP A 85 -13.26 -6.21 8.64
CA ASP A 85 -12.11 -5.35 8.41
C ASP A 85 -12.29 -4.48 7.15
N LEU A 86 -11.81 -3.24 7.26
CA LEU A 86 -11.69 -2.29 6.17
C LEU A 86 -10.21 -2.01 5.93
N PHE A 87 -9.77 -2.26 4.72
CA PHE A 87 -8.43 -1.99 4.22
C PHE A 87 -8.46 -0.72 3.36
N ILE A 88 -7.46 0.14 3.54
CA ILE A 88 -7.16 1.24 2.62
C ILE A 88 -5.84 0.88 1.95
N LEU A 89 -5.87 0.54 0.67
CA LEU A 89 -4.70 0.12 -0.09
C LEU A 89 -4.24 1.25 -0.99
N ARG A 90 -2.95 1.59 -0.90
CA ARG A 90 -2.33 2.58 -1.76
C ARG A 90 -1.61 1.90 -2.91
N SER A 91 -1.90 2.36 -4.12
CA SER A 91 -1.16 2.07 -5.33
C SER A 91 0.16 2.87 -5.32
N GLU A 92 1.05 2.59 -4.38
CA GLU A 92 2.41 3.12 -4.47
C GLU A 92 3.19 2.29 -5.49
N SER A 93 3.69 2.94 -6.55
CA SER A 93 4.66 2.33 -7.45
C SER A 93 5.87 1.88 -6.63
N ALA A 94 6.34 0.64 -6.83
CA ALA A 94 7.49 0.06 -6.12
C ALA A 94 8.75 0.96 -6.14
N ASP A 95 8.86 1.86 -7.13
CA ASP A 95 9.93 2.86 -7.25
C ASP A 95 9.95 3.90 -6.12
N THR A 96 8.79 4.27 -5.54
CA THR A 96 8.71 5.24 -4.45
C THR A 96 9.29 4.68 -3.14
N TYR A 97 9.14 3.37 -2.91
CA TYR A 97 9.75 2.70 -1.76
C TYR A 97 11.29 2.65 -1.87
N ARG A 98 11.81 2.46 -3.09
CA ARG A 98 13.27 2.48 -3.34
C ARG A 98 13.87 3.87 -3.15
N SER A 99 13.18 4.93 -3.60
CA SER A 99 13.70 6.30 -3.46
C SER A 99 13.72 6.77 -1.99
N GLN A 100 12.78 6.36 -1.15
CA GLN A 100 12.77 6.69 0.28
C GLN A 100 13.89 6.00 1.09
N ARG A 101 14.31 4.79 0.72
CA ARG A 101 15.50 4.15 1.33
C ARG A 101 16.81 4.81 0.90
N ALA A 102 16.87 5.35 -0.32
CA ALA A 102 18.07 5.98 -0.85
C ALA A 102 18.42 7.32 -0.16
N THR A 103 17.45 7.98 0.49
CA THR A 103 17.67 9.25 1.19
C THR A 103 17.91 9.09 2.70
N SER A 104 18.10 7.87 3.21
CA SER A 104 18.44 7.66 4.61
C SER A 104 19.86 8.17 4.89
N THR A 105 20.01 9.10 5.84
CA THR A 105 21.31 9.61 6.32
C THR A 105 22.18 8.54 7.00
N LEU A 106 21.63 7.35 7.26
CA LEU A 106 22.34 6.19 7.77
C LEU A 106 22.93 5.31 6.65
N ALA A 107 22.49 5.48 5.41
CA ALA A 107 23.05 4.80 4.25
C ALA A 107 24.29 5.55 3.77
N ARG A 108 25.36 5.56 4.58
CA ARG A 108 26.67 6.03 4.15
C ARG A 108 27.09 5.20 2.93
N THR A 109 27.42 5.87 1.84
CA THR A 109 28.00 5.19 0.67
C THR A 109 29.37 4.63 1.06
N ARG A 110 29.79 3.55 0.37
CA ARG A 110 31.10 2.92 0.64
C ARG A 110 32.25 3.92 0.49
N GLU A 111 32.11 4.93 -0.38
CA GLU A 111 33.09 6.02 -0.52
C GLU A 111 33.19 6.90 0.75
N GLU A 112 32.09 7.12 1.48
CA GLU A 112 32.09 7.96 2.70
C GLU A 112 32.74 7.23 3.89
N LEU A 113 32.69 5.90 3.92
CA LEU A 113 33.40 5.07 4.91
C LEU A 113 34.91 4.99 4.68
N LEU A 114 35.38 5.24 3.46
CA LEU A 114 36.81 5.24 3.10
C LEU A 114 37.47 6.61 3.29
N ALA A 115 36.69 7.67 3.50
CA ALA A 115 37.16 9.05 3.59
C ALA A 115 37.52 9.51 5.02
N THR A 116 37.68 8.61 5.98
CA THR A 116 38.27 8.98 7.28
C THR A 116 39.78 9.17 7.12
N PRO A 117 40.34 10.39 7.22
CA PRO A 117 41.78 10.53 7.32
C PRO A 117 42.23 9.92 8.65
N SER A 118 42.97 8.82 8.58
CA SER A 118 43.85 8.39 9.66
C SER A 118 44.91 9.47 9.86
N SER A 119 44.65 10.42 10.75
CA SER A 119 45.67 11.32 11.28
C SER A 119 46.49 10.55 12.31
N ASP A 120 47.45 9.77 11.82
CA ASP A 120 48.58 9.26 12.58
C ASP A 120 49.84 9.83 11.94
N GLU A 121 50.33 10.96 12.45
CA GLU A 121 51.72 11.36 12.27
C GLU A 121 52.22 11.89 13.62
N GLY A 122 53.00 11.04 14.29
CA GLY A 122 53.86 11.46 15.37
C GLY A 122 55.04 12.29 14.86
N ASN A 123 55.36 13.35 15.60
CA ASN A 123 56.72 13.75 15.91
C ASN A 123 56.72 14.60 17.18
#